data_AF-A0A957ERY0-F1
#
_entry.id   AF-A0A957ERY0-F1
#
_cell.length_a   1.000
_cell.length_b   1.000
_cell.length_c   1.000
_cell.angle_alpha   90.00
_cell.angle_beta   90.00
_cell.angle_gamma   90.00
#
_symmetry.space_group_name_H-M   'P 1'
#
loop_
_entity.id
_entity.type
_entity.pdbx_description
1 polymer ?
#
loop_
_entity_poly.entity_id
_entity_poly.type
_entity_poly.pdbx_seq_one_letter_code
_entity_poly.pdbx_strand_id
1 'polypeptide(L)'
;MSAATVTIPNIQVQLTVEQLITAVRQLEPRERAKFARALADTELDAELSQLITELYSQPPTDAISDNDILAEIRAVRQQRS
;
A
#
# COMPACT_ATOMS: atom_id res chain seq x y z
N MET A 1 49.61 -14.72 -2.15
CA MET A 1 49.27 -13.45 -2.83
C MET A 1 48.59 -12.57 -1.81
N SER A 2 49.15 -11.40 -1.49
CA SER A 2 48.57 -10.48 -0.50
C SER A 2 47.51 -9.63 -1.20
N ALA A 3 46.26 -9.68 -0.76
CA ALA A 3 45.19 -8.83 -1.27
C ALA A 3 45.24 -7.48 -0.53
N ALA A 4 45.33 -6.38 -1.27
CA ALA A 4 45.19 -5.03 -0.73
C ALA A 4 43.78 -4.53 -1.02
N THR A 5 43.04 -4.15 0.03
CA THR A 5 41.72 -3.55 -0.10
C THR A 5 41.88 -2.08 -0.47
N VAL A 6 41.39 -1.69 -1.64
CA VAL A 6 41.35 -0.29 -2.09
C VAL A 6 39.96 0.25 -1.83
N THR A 7 39.84 1.23 -0.93
CA THR A 7 38.58 1.91 -0.64
C THR A 7 38.48 3.17 -1.50
N ILE A 8 37.50 3.21 -2.39
CA ILE A 8 37.22 4.39 -3.24
C ILE A 8 36.01 5.12 -2.64
N PRO A 9 36.18 6.33 -2.07
CA PRO A 9 35.06 7.12 -1.56
C PRO A 9 34.22 7.71 -2.70
N ASN A 10 32.90 7.73 -2.53
CA ASN A 10 31.91 8.38 -3.41
C ASN A 10 31.82 7.86 -4.86
N ILE A 11 31.77 6.53 -5.04
CA ILE A 11 31.35 5.97 -6.32
C ILE A 11 29.82 6.15 -6.48
N GLN A 12 29.42 6.92 -7.49
CA GLN A 12 28.05 6.90 -8.01
C GLN A 12 27.96 5.87 -9.13
N VAL A 13 27.33 4.73 -8.84
CA VAL A 13 26.99 3.74 -9.86
C VAL A 13 25.60 4.07 -10.39
N GLN A 14 25.47 4.33 -11.69
CA GLN A 14 24.16 4.32 -12.34
C GLN A 14 23.76 2.87 -12.59
N LEU A 15 22.74 2.40 -11.86
CA LEU A 15 22.15 1.08 -12.03
C LEU A 15 20.85 1.21 -12.82
N THR A 16 20.70 0.39 -13.85
CA THR A 16 19.38 0.21 -14.47
C THR A 16 18.52 -0.69 -13.60
N VAL A 17 17.20 -0.64 -13.81
CA VAL A 17 16.26 -1.52 -13.11
C VAL A 17 16.56 -2.99 -13.42
N GLU A 18 16.93 -3.33 -14.65
CA GLU A 18 17.28 -4.71 -15.02
C GLU A 18 18.55 -5.20 -14.30
N GLN A 19 19.54 -4.32 -14.12
CA GLN A 19 20.76 -4.64 -13.39
C GLN A 19 20.46 -4.88 -11.90
N LEU A 20 19.59 -4.06 -11.31
CA LEU A 20 19.14 -4.26 -9.93
C LEU A 20 18.38 -5.58 -9.77
N ILE A 21 17.44 -5.89 -10.67
CA ILE A 21 16.70 -7.16 -10.66
C ILE A 21 17.66 -8.35 -10.77
N THR A 22 18.67 -8.24 -11.64
CA THR A 22 19.68 -9.29 -11.83
C THR A 22 20.49 -9.50 -10.54
N ALA A 23 20.92 -8.40 -9.89
CA ALA A 23 21.63 -8.47 -8.62
C ALA A 23 20.76 -9.11 -7.52
N VAL A 24 19.49 -8.72 -7.40
CA VAL A 24 18.55 -9.31 -6.43
C VAL A 24 18.36 -10.81 -6.67
N ARG A 25 18.30 -11.27 -7.94
CA ARG A 25 18.17 -12.70 -8.26
C ARG A 25 19.38 -13.53 -7.81
N GLN A 26 20.56 -12.92 -7.73
CA GLN A 26 21.80 -13.58 -7.30
C GLN A 26 21.95 -13.65 -5.78
N LEU A 27 21.10 -12.95 -5.02
CA LEU A 27 21.13 -12.99 -3.56
C LEU A 27 20.67 -14.35 -3.00
N GLU A 28 21.16 -14.67 -1.81
CA GLU A 28 20.71 -15.83 -1.05
C GLU A 28 19.18 -15.78 -0.80
N PRO A 29 18.48 -16.93 -0.73
CA PRO A 29 17.02 -16.97 -0.57
C PRO A 29 16.50 -16.10 0.59
N ARG A 30 17.23 -16.08 1.71
CA ARG A 30 16.87 -15.28 2.89
C ARG A 30 16.95 -13.78 2.62
N GLU A 31 17.92 -13.33 1.85
CA GLU A 31 18.09 -11.91 1.52
C GLU A 31 17.08 -11.47 0.46
N ARG A 32 16.80 -12.34 -0.53
CA ARG A 32 15.70 -12.12 -1.48
C ARG A 32 14.36 -11.95 -0.78
N ALA A 33 14.08 -12.78 0.24
CA ALA A 33 12.84 -12.67 1.01
C ALA A 33 12.74 -11.34 1.78
N LYS A 34 13.85 -10.81 2.29
CA LYS A 34 13.86 -9.47 2.92
C LYS A 34 13.54 -8.37 1.91
N PHE A 35 14.12 -8.46 0.71
CA PHE A 35 13.87 -7.48 -0.36
C PHE A 35 12.41 -7.50 -0.80
N ALA A 36 11.85 -8.68 -1.03
CA ALA A 36 10.44 -8.85 -1.39
C ALA A 36 9.51 -8.28 -0.30
N ARG A 37 9.81 -8.53 0.98
CA ARG A 37 9.04 -7.99 2.10
C ARG A 37 9.10 -6.48 2.17
N ALA A 38 10.28 -5.88 2.03
CA ALA A 38 10.42 -4.42 2.08
C ALA A 38 9.62 -3.71 0.97
N LEU A 39 9.58 -4.30 -0.23
CA LEU A 39 8.74 -3.80 -1.33
C LEU A 39 7.25 -3.91 -1.00
N ALA A 40 6.81 -5.08 -0.53
CA ALA A 40 5.42 -5.32 -0.16
C ALA A 40 4.95 -4.41 0.99
N ASP A 41 5.78 -4.22 2.03
CA ASP A 41 5.47 -3.35 3.17
C ASP A 41 5.26 -1.88 2.70
N THR A 42 6.05 -1.43 1.71
CA THR A 42 5.92 -0.07 1.14
C THR A 42 4.62 0.10 0.36
N GLU A 43 4.22 -0.90 -0.43
CA GLU A 43 2.96 -0.88 -1.18
C GLU A 43 1.75 -0.92 -0.24
N LEU A 44 1.80 -1.76 0.80
CA LEU A 44 0.74 -1.86 1.82
C LEU A 44 0.56 -0.55 2.60
N ASP A 45 1.66 0.12 2.97
CA ASP A 45 1.59 1.42 3.65
C ASP A 45 0.96 2.50 2.75
N ALA A 46 1.23 2.46 1.45
CA ALA A 46 0.63 3.37 0.48
C ALA A 46 -0.88 3.11 0.32
N GLU A 47 -1.28 1.84 0.18
CA GLU A 47 -2.69 1.43 0.10
C GLU A 47 -3.47 1.81 1.37
N LEU A 48 -2.89 1.57 2.55
CA LEU A 48 -3.52 1.94 3.82
C LEU A 48 -3.68 3.45 3.94
N SER A 49 -2.67 4.22 3.54
CA SER A 49 -2.73 5.69 3.55
C SER A 49 -3.81 6.22 2.60
N GLN A 50 -3.95 5.58 1.43
CA GLN A 50 -5.01 5.91 0.49
C GLN A 50 -6.39 5.58 1.07
N LEU A 51 -6.58 4.40 1.66
CA LEU A 51 -7.85 3.99 2.28
C LEU A 51 -8.26 4.94 3.41
N ILE A 52 -7.29 5.34 4.26
CA ILE A 52 -7.53 6.33 5.31
C ILE A 52 -8.00 7.66 4.71
N THR A 53 -7.35 8.12 3.64
CA THR A 53 -7.72 9.36 2.95
C THR A 53 -9.14 9.26 2.38
N GLU A 54 -9.49 8.14 1.74
CA GLU A 54 -10.83 7.89 1.21
C GLU A 54 -11.89 7.93 2.33
N LEU A 55 -11.65 7.23 3.44
CA LEU A 55 -12.55 7.21 4.60
C LEU A 55 -12.79 8.61 5.18
N TYR A 56 -11.73 9.41 5.35
CA TYR A 56 -11.86 10.78 5.88
C TYR A 56 -12.39 11.78 4.85
N SER A 57 -12.35 11.45 3.55
CA SER A 57 -12.96 12.27 2.49
C SER A 57 -14.44 12.04 2.31
N GLN A 58 -15.01 10.99 2.92
CA GLN A 58 -16.43 10.76 2.87
C GLN A 58 -17.16 11.86 3.66
N PRO A 59 -18.17 12.51 3.05
CA PRO A 59 -19.00 13.45 3.80
C PRO A 59 -19.64 12.71 4.98
N PRO A 60 -19.80 13.38 6.14
CA PRO A 60 -20.51 12.78 7.26
C PRO A 60 -21.86 12.29 6.75
N THR A 61 -22.16 11.01 6.96
CA THR A 61 -23.50 10.49 6.66
C THR A 61 -24.48 11.30 7.49
N ASP A 62 -25.45 11.93 6.83
CA ASP A 62 -26.54 12.63 7.49
C ASP A 62 -27.15 11.68 8.53
N ALA A 63 -27.35 12.18 9.75
CA ALA A 63 -28.00 11.43 10.78
C ALA A 63 -29.43 11.11 10.31
N ILE A 64 -29.72 9.83 10.09
CA ILE A 64 -31.07 9.37 9.73
C ILE A 64 -31.98 9.74 10.90
N SER A 65 -32.94 10.62 10.66
CA SER A 65 -33.90 11.01 11.68
C SER A 65 -35.01 9.97 11.83
N ASP A 66 -35.66 9.94 12.98
CA ASP A 66 -36.84 9.09 13.20
C ASP A 66 -37.94 9.35 12.15
N ASN A 67 -38.03 10.58 11.62
CA ASN A 67 -38.97 10.91 10.56
C ASN A 67 -38.63 10.23 9.23
N ASP A 68 -37.34 10.13 8.89
CA ASP A 68 -36.88 9.45 7.67
C ASP A 68 -37.18 7.95 7.76
N ILE A 69 -36.98 7.35 8.94
CA ILE A 69 -37.32 5.96 9.22
C ILE A 69 -38.82 5.72 9.07
N LEU A 70 -39.65 6.59 9.66
CA LEU A 70 -41.11 6.47 9.59
C LEU A 70 -41.64 6.67 8.15
N ALA A 71 -41.00 7.53 7.36
CA ALA A 71 -41.34 7.72 5.95
C ALA A 71 -41.09 6.44 5.14
N GLU A 72 -39.92 5.82 5.32
CA GLU A 72 -39.56 4.57 4.64
C GLU A 72 -40.49 3.41 5.04
N ILE A 73 -40.80 3.25 6.34
CA ILE A 73 -41.73 2.23 6.83
C ILE A 73 -43.12 2.37 6.17
N ARG A 74 -43.61 3.61 6.03
CA ARG A 74 -44.89 3.87 5.36
C ARG A 74 -44.83 3.53 3.88
N ALA A 75 -43.77 3.92 3.19
CA ALA A 75 -43.57 3.63 1.77
C ALA A 75 -43.56 2.12 1.49
N VAL A 76 -42.82 1.34 2.29
CA VAL A 76 -42.77 -0.14 2.15
C VAL A 76 -44.12 -0.79 2.43
N ARG A 77 -44.89 -0.29 3.40
CA ARG A 77 -46.23 -0.81 3.70
C ARG A 77 -47.23 -0.54 2.58
N GLN A 78 -47.12 0.61 1.90
CA GLN A 78 -47.97 0.97 0.77
C GLN A 78 -47.64 0.20 -0.51
N GLN A 79 -46.39 -0.26 -0.69
CA GLN A 79 -46.01 -1.12 -1.82
C GLN A 79 -46.46 -2.58 -1.66
N ARG A 80 -46.78 -3.01 -0.44
CA ARG A 80 -47.22 -4.39 -0.12
C ARG A 80 -48.74 -4.54 -0.01
N SER A 81 -49.49 -3.45 -0.13
CA SER A 81 -50.96 -3.39 -0.17
C SER A 81 -51.46 -3.26 -1.60
#